data_AF-A0A7W4HT45-F1
#
_entry.id   AF-A0A7W4HT45-F1
#
_cell.length_a   1.000
_cell.length_b   1.000
_cell.length_c   1.000
_cell.angle_alpha   90.00
_cell.angle_beta   90.00
_cell.angle_gamma   90.00
#
_symmetry.space_group_name_H-M   'P 1'
#
loop_
_entity.id
_entity.type
_entity.pdbx_description
1 polymer ?
#
loop_
_entity_poly.entity_id
_entity_poly.type
_entity_poly.pdbx_seq_one_letter_code
_entity_poly.pdbx_strand_id
1 'polypeptide(L)'
;MERSIEYAPAAKNTARALRCFGKSAFTLFHTPSHETLHVDSERLSCGNYQPMMPSIQEMMEELNTLLLQREIVSSGELLGKADRIMLSSVLMQFSDHSGITSNDLEVVPDFSSIAQLKDMFVARSAKDGCLNAVQQFDEALRFAGDDIRRALMLLWAASRQYARWLDSSILLNELTTKNDRLHEMQEWRCTLRAYKTIDRGPQDPAGDTYYMWTHALAHYAWYEMAAGNSLFNNAAAKIFWHGTEMMHGIVHRLNRQSVDSDHRIAACYGNYFGEAIVAHVRLEYKGGFLR
;
A
#
# COMPACT_ATOMS: atom_id res chain seq x y z
N MET A 1 37.52 -28.71 -2.22
CA MET A 1 37.25 -27.87 -3.42
C MET A 1 35.76 -27.58 -3.41
N GLU A 2 35.38 -26.52 -2.70
CA GLU A 2 33.99 -26.09 -2.57
C GLU A 2 33.53 -25.53 -3.91
N ARG A 3 32.46 -26.11 -4.48
CA ARG A 3 31.75 -25.51 -5.60
C ARG A 3 30.88 -24.41 -5.02
N SER A 4 31.29 -23.16 -5.20
CA SER A 4 30.40 -22.02 -5.06
C SER A 4 29.27 -22.19 -6.08
N ILE A 5 28.06 -22.43 -5.59
CA ILE A 5 26.86 -22.30 -6.42
C ILE A 5 26.66 -20.79 -6.59
N GLU A 6 27.16 -20.25 -7.69
CA GLU A 6 26.75 -18.93 -8.18
C GLU A 6 25.25 -19.02 -8.46
N TYR A 7 24.44 -18.45 -7.56
CA TYR A 7 23.06 -18.12 -7.87
C TYR A 7 23.07 -16.96 -8.86
N ALA A 8 23.01 -17.28 -10.16
CA ALA A 8 22.64 -16.29 -11.16
C ALA A 8 21.21 -15.79 -10.83
N PRO A 9 20.97 -14.48 -10.67
CA PRO A 9 19.62 -13.98 -10.48
C PRO A 9 18.83 -14.33 -11.73
N ALA A 10 17.72 -15.07 -11.57
CA ALA A 10 16.85 -15.40 -12.68
C ALA A 10 16.41 -14.09 -13.36
N ALA A 11 16.72 -13.92 -14.64
CA ALA A 11 16.27 -12.77 -15.41
C ALA A 11 14.74 -12.67 -15.32
N LYS A 12 14.24 -11.67 -14.60
CA LYS A 12 12.79 -11.50 -14.40
C LYS A 12 12.09 -11.40 -15.74
N ASN A 13 11.23 -12.37 -16.00
CA ASN A 13 10.65 -12.60 -17.31
C ASN A 13 9.53 -11.58 -17.59
N THR A 14 9.77 -10.61 -18.48
CA THR A 14 8.76 -9.60 -18.88
C THR A 14 7.48 -10.25 -19.42
N ALA A 15 7.57 -11.39 -20.12
CA ALA A 15 6.38 -12.10 -20.60
C ALA A 15 5.58 -12.75 -19.45
N ARG A 16 6.24 -13.16 -18.36
CA ARG A 16 5.55 -13.56 -17.13
C ARG A 16 4.85 -12.36 -16.49
N ALA A 17 5.55 -11.24 -16.37
CA ALA A 17 4.98 -10.01 -15.80
C ALA A 17 3.74 -9.52 -16.57
N LEU A 18 3.78 -9.49 -17.91
CA LEU A 18 2.63 -9.11 -18.73
C LEU A 18 1.45 -10.08 -18.57
N ARG A 19 1.72 -11.38 -18.42
CA ARG A 19 0.67 -12.39 -18.19
C ARG A 19 0.00 -12.19 -16.83
N CYS A 20 0.78 -11.95 -15.78
CA CYS A 20 0.27 -11.65 -14.45
C CYS A 20 -0.54 -10.36 -14.44
N PHE A 21 -0.05 -9.31 -15.10
CA PHE A 21 -0.79 -8.06 -15.28
C PHE A 21 -2.13 -8.27 -15.98
N GLY A 22 -2.15 -9.01 -17.09
CA GLY A 22 -3.38 -9.35 -17.80
C GLY A 22 -4.38 -10.12 -16.94
N LYS A 23 -3.90 -11.05 -16.09
CA LYS A 23 -4.73 -11.75 -15.11
C LYS A 23 -5.29 -10.81 -14.05
N SER A 24 -4.45 -9.96 -13.45
CA SER A 24 -4.91 -8.94 -12.48
C SER A 24 -6.00 -8.05 -13.09
N ALA A 25 -5.79 -7.56 -14.32
CA ALA A 25 -6.77 -6.73 -15.02
C ALA A 25 -8.09 -7.49 -15.28
N PHE A 26 -8.00 -8.76 -15.70
CA PHE A 26 -9.17 -9.61 -15.89
C PHE A 26 -9.95 -9.80 -14.58
N THR A 27 -9.26 -10.00 -13.47
CA THR A 27 -9.88 -10.18 -12.15
C THR A 27 -10.53 -8.93 -11.56
N LEU A 28 -10.38 -7.75 -12.18
CA LEU A 28 -11.21 -6.59 -11.86
C LEU A 28 -12.65 -6.80 -12.33
N PHE A 29 -12.85 -7.44 -13.48
CA PHE A 29 -14.16 -7.68 -14.05
C PHE A 29 -14.75 -9.02 -13.62
N HIS A 30 -13.88 -10.01 -13.38
CA HIS A 30 -14.26 -11.34 -12.95
C HIS A 30 -13.51 -11.72 -11.68
N THR A 31 -14.03 -11.27 -10.53
CA THR A 31 -13.46 -11.57 -9.22
C THR A 31 -13.78 -13.02 -8.84
N PRO A 32 -12.78 -13.92 -8.73
CA PRO A 32 -13.03 -15.28 -8.28
C PRO A 32 -13.52 -15.30 -6.83
N SER A 33 -14.17 -16.41 -6.45
CA SER A 33 -14.56 -16.63 -5.05
C SER A 33 -13.31 -16.67 -4.17
N HIS A 34 -13.35 -15.93 -3.08
CA HIS A 34 -12.28 -15.80 -2.10
C HIS A 34 -12.87 -15.70 -0.69
N GLU A 35 -12.02 -15.89 0.31
CA GLU A 35 -12.42 -15.80 1.72
C GLU A 35 -12.88 -14.38 2.06
N THR A 36 -14.02 -14.24 2.75
CA THR A 36 -14.60 -12.93 3.06
C THR A 36 -14.32 -12.48 4.49
N LEU A 37 -13.10 -12.70 5.00
CA LEU A 37 -12.73 -12.33 6.39
C LEU A 37 -12.96 -10.86 6.68
N HIS A 38 -12.69 -9.99 5.71
CA HIS A 38 -12.93 -8.56 5.84
C HIS A 38 -14.40 -8.21 6.07
N VAL A 39 -15.34 -8.99 5.54
CA VAL A 39 -16.77 -8.79 5.82
C VAL A 39 -17.10 -9.15 7.27
N ASP A 40 -16.55 -10.26 7.76
CA ASP A 40 -16.72 -10.67 9.16
C ASP A 40 -16.05 -9.67 10.12
N SER A 41 -14.86 -9.18 9.77
CA SER A 41 -14.15 -8.12 10.50
C SER A 41 -15.00 -6.85 10.60
N GLU A 42 -15.51 -6.32 9.48
CA GLU A 42 -16.33 -5.10 9.52
C GLU A 42 -17.66 -5.29 10.27
N ARG A 43 -18.25 -6.50 10.23
CA ARG A 43 -19.43 -6.83 11.06
C ARG A 43 -19.12 -6.78 12.56
N LEU A 44 -17.96 -7.28 12.99
CA LEU A 44 -17.52 -7.22 14.39
C LEU A 44 -17.30 -5.77 14.86
N SER A 45 -16.91 -4.88 13.95
CA SER A 45 -16.67 -3.47 14.25
C SER A 45 -17.89 -2.57 14.10
N CYS A 46 -19.07 -3.11 13.78
CA CYS A 46 -20.27 -2.33 13.55
C CYS A 46 -20.61 -1.44 14.76
N GLY A 47 -20.67 -0.13 14.56
CA GLY A 47 -20.92 0.86 15.61
C GLY A 47 -19.67 1.41 16.30
N ASN A 48 -18.49 0.83 16.05
CA ASN A 48 -17.20 1.33 16.56
C ASN A 48 -16.58 2.29 15.54
N TYR A 49 -17.08 3.53 15.55
CA TYR A 49 -16.60 4.59 14.66
C TYR A 49 -15.28 5.16 15.13
N GLN A 50 -14.36 5.35 14.17
CA GLN A 50 -13.04 5.88 14.43
C GLN A 50 -13.01 7.41 14.27
N PRO A 51 -12.12 8.10 15.01
CA PRO A 51 -11.90 9.52 14.82
C PRO A 51 -11.42 9.80 13.40
N MET A 52 -11.75 11.00 12.91
CA MET A 52 -11.48 11.38 11.53
C MET A 52 -10.00 11.71 11.30
N MET A 53 -9.52 11.41 10.09
CA MET A 53 -8.27 11.96 9.55
C MET A 53 -8.32 13.50 9.59
N PRO A 54 -7.17 14.16 9.85
CA PRO A 54 -7.06 15.60 9.61
C PRO A 54 -7.32 15.90 8.14
N SER A 55 -7.61 17.15 7.80
CA SER A 55 -7.79 17.56 6.40
C SER A 55 -6.53 17.27 5.56
N ILE A 56 -6.69 17.18 4.24
CA ILE A 56 -5.54 17.00 3.32
C ILE A 56 -4.52 18.12 3.53
N GLN A 57 -4.95 19.36 3.76
CA GLN A 57 -4.04 20.47 4.01
C GLN A 57 -3.21 20.26 5.28
N GLU A 58 -3.86 19.98 6.41
CA GLU A 58 -3.20 19.72 7.69
C GLU A 58 -2.25 18.51 7.60
N MET A 59 -2.69 17.43 6.95
CA MET A 59 -1.85 16.26 6.70
C MET A 59 -0.58 16.62 5.91
N MET A 60 -0.71 17.46 4.88
CA MET A 60 0.43 17.87 4.06
C MET A 60 1.39 18.78 4.83
N GLU A 61 0.89 19.67 5.69
CA GLU A 61 1.70 20.51 6.58
C GLU A 61 2.48 19.65 7.60
N GLU A 62 1.81 18.69 8.23
CA GLU A 62 2.44 17.71 9.14
C GLU A 62 3.50 16.86 8.43
N LEU A 63 3.20 16.35 7.23
CA LEU A 63 4.13 15.55 6.43
C LEU A 63 5.37 16.34 6.02
N ASN A 64 5.20 17.56 5.52
CA ASN A 64 6.32 18.42 5.15
C ASN A 64 7.23 18.70 6.36
N THR A 65 6.62 18.94 7.53
CA THR A 65 7.38 19.13 8.78
C THR A 65 8.18 17.90 9.14
N LEU A 66 7.59 16.71 9.05
CA LEU A 66 8.26 15.44 9.31
C LEU A 66 9.44 15.19 8.36
N LEU A 67 9.23 15.39 7.06
CA LEU A 67 10.24 15.16 6.02
C LEU A 67 11.44 16.10 6.19
N LEU A 68 11.22 17.38 6.53
CA LEU A 68 12.30 18.34 6.77
C LEU A 68 13.13 18.04 8.02
N GLN A 69 12.63 17.21 8.94
CA GLN A 69 13.29 16.86 10.20
C GLN A 69 14.09 15.55 10.12
N ARG A 70 14.02 14.82 9.01
CA ARG A 70 14.64 13.51 8.85
C ARG A 70 15.73 13.55 7.79
N GLU A 71 16.76 12.73 7.99
CA GLU A 71 17.73 12.44 6.95
C GLU A 71 17.21 11.26 6.13
N ILE A 72 16.50 11.60 5.06
CA ILE A 72 15.82 10.61 4.24
C ILE A 72 16.82 9.80 3.42
N VAL A 73 16.72 8.47 3.50
CA VAL A 73 17.46 7.56 2.64
C VAL A 73 16.59 7.20 1.46
N SER A 74 16.98 7.64 0.26
CA SER A 74 16.36 7.19 -0.98
C SER A 74 17.33 6.28 -1.73
N SER A 75 17.01 4.98 -1.82
CA SER A 75 17.80 4.05 -2.63
C SER A 75 17.73 4.48 -4.09
N GLY A 76 18.88 4.81 -4.71
CA GLY A 76 18.94 5.15 -6.14
C GLY A 76 18.67 3.98 -7.09
N GLU A 77 18.34 2.79 -6.58
CA GLU A 77 18.05 1.61 -7.36
C GLU A 77 16.64 1.67 -7.98
N LEU A 78 16.62 1.98 -9.27
CA LEU A 78 15.41 2.02 -10.07
C LEU A 78 14.85 0.61 -10.30
N LEU A 79 13.52 0.45 -10.24
CA LEU A 79 12.86 -0.79 -10.60
C LEU A 79 13.04 -1.11 -12.08
N GLY A 80 13.46 -2.35 -12.35
CA GLY A 80 13.46 -2.93 -13.67
C GLY A 80 12.06 -2.97 -14.30
N LYS A 81 11.98 -3.08 -15.63
CA LYS A 81 10.70 -3.08 -16.36
C LYS A 81 9.75 -4.18 -15.88
N ALA A 82 10.26 -5.38 -15.63
CA ALA A 82 9.46 -6.51 -15.17
C ALA A 82 8.88 -6.25 -13.77
N ASP A 83 9.68 -5.70 -12.85
CA ASP A 83 9.24 -5.36 -11.50
C ASP A 83 8.17 -4.28 -11.48
N ARG A 84 8.29 -3.27 -12.34
CA ARG A 84 7.24 -2.24 -12.46
C ARG A 84 5.92 -2.83 -12.90
N ILE A 85 5.94 -3.76 -13.86
CA ILE A 85 4.73 -4.44 -14.34
C ILE A 85 4.15 -5.33 -13.24
N MET A 86 4.99 -6.08 -12.52
CA MET A 86 4.55 -6.92 -11.39
C MET A 86 3.96 -6.08 -10.26
N LEU A 87 4.65 -5.01 -9.86
CA LEU A 87 4.18 -4.08 -8.82
C LEU A 87 2.83 -3.48 -9.24
N SER A 88 2.70 -3.04 -10.48
CA SER A 88 1.43 -2.51 -10.99
C SER A 88 0.30 -3.52 -10.92
N SER A 89 0.61 -4.80 -11.11
CA SER A 89 -0.39 -5.88 -11.06
C SER A 89 -0.93 -6.08 -9.65
N VAL A 90 -0.10 -5.93 -8.61
CA VAL A 90 -0.51 -6.05 -7.20
C VAL A 90 -1.09 -4.76 -6.62
N LEU A 91 -0.66 -3.59 -7.12
CA LEU A 91 -1.28 -2.30 -6.76
C LEU A 91 -2.70 -2.20 -7.33
N MET A 92 -2.95 -2.79 -8.49
CA MET A 92 -4.27 -2.76 -9.14
C MET A 92 -5.26 -3.76 -8.53
N GLN A 93 -4.82 -4.94 -8.11
CA GLN A 93 -5.69 -6.00 -7.58
C GLN A 93 -4.96 -6.92 -6.61
N PHE A 94 -5.72 -7.57 -5.72
CA PHE A 94 -5.27 -8.69 -4.88
C PHE A 94 -4.62 -9.81 -5.68
N SER A 95 -3.54 -10.37 -5.14
CA SER A 95 -2.62 -11.25 -5.86
C SER A 95 -3.06 -12.71 -5.93
N ASP A 96 -3.99 -13.14 -5.07
CA ASP A 96 -4.42 -14.54 -4.93
C ASP A 96 -4.88 -15.20 -6.25
N HIS A 97 -5.27 -14.39 -7.25
CA HIS A 97 -5.71 -14.86 -8.56
C HIS A 97 -4.90 -14.33 -9.75
N SER A 98 -3.87 -13.51 -9.50
CA SER A 98 -3.00 -12.97 -10.55
C SER A 98 -1.88 -13.95 -10.93
N GLY A 99 -1.57 -14.92 -10.07
CA GLY A 99 -0.47 -15.88 -10.23
C GLY A 99 0.91 -15.27 -9.94
N ILE A 100 0.92 -14.12 -9.27
CA ILE A 100 2.10 -13.46 -8.72
C ILE A 100 2.42 -14.14 -7.39
N THR A 101 3.71 -14.29 -7.09
CA THR A 101 4.19 -14.86 -5.83
C THR A 101 5.21 -13.92 -5.18
N SER A 102 5.55 -14.16 -3.92
CA SER A 102 6.60 -13.38 -3.22
C SER A 102 7.93 -13.36 -3.99
N ASN A 103 8.25 -14.42 -4.74
CA ASN A 103 9.47 -14.50 -5.56
C ASN A 103 9.45 -13.60 -6.81
N ASP A 104 8.29 -13.05 -7.19
CA ASP A 104 8.15 -12.22 -8.39
C ASP A 104 8.43 -10.73 -8.14
N LEU A 105 8.53 -10.32 -6.87
CA LEU A 105 8.79 -8.95 -6.45
C LEU A 105 10.03 -8.92 -5.57
N GLU A 106 10.99 -8.05 -5.92
CA GLU A 106 12.27 -7.97 -5.22
C GLU A 106 12.15 -7.46 -3.77
N VAL A 107 11.10 -6.71 -3.46
CA VAL A 107 10.96 -6.00 -2.19
C VAL A 107 9.58 -6.26 -1.61
N VAL A 108 9.30 -7.52 -1.25
CA VAL A 108 8.12 -7.87 -0.45
C VAL A 108 8.54 -7.99 1.00
N PRO A 109 7.96 -7.19 1.92
CA PRO A 109 8.22 -7.35 3.34
C PRO A 109 7.82 -8.74 3.82
N ASP A 110 8.65 -9.36 4.66
CA ASP A 110 8.31 -10.62 5.29
C ASP A 110 7.22 -10.44 6.36
N PHE A 111 6.58 -11.55 6.76
CA PHE A 111 5.51 -11.52 7.74
C PHE A 111 5.91 -10.93 9.09
N SER A 112 7.13 -11.22 9.56
CA SER A 112 7.61 -10.72 10.86
C SER A 112 7.77 -9.20 10.85
N SER A 113 8.26 -8.63 9.74
CA SER A 113 8.32 -7.18 9.53
C SER A 113 6.92 -6.55 9.50
N ILE A 114 5.96 -7.20 8.84
CA ILE A 114 4.57 -6.73 8.79
C ILE A 114 3.90 -6.77 10.17
N ALA A 115 4.10 -7.85 10.93
CA ALA A 115 3.60 -8.00 12.30
C ALA A 115 4.22 -6.99 13.25
N GLN A 116 5.54 -6.77 13.16
CA GLN A 116 6.23 -5.80 14.00
C GLN A 116 5.72 -4.36 13.75
N LEU A 117 5.44 -3.98 12.50
CA LEU A 117 4.83 -2.68 12.21
C LEU A 117 3.44 -2.55 12.83
N LYS A 118 2.62 -3.61 12.78
CA LYS A 118 1.30 -3.65 13.44
C LYS A 118 1.45 -3.44 14.95
N ASP A 119 2.38 -4.14 15.58
CA ASP A 119 2.63 -4.00 17.03
C ASP A 119 3.10 -2.59 17.41
N MET A 120 3.93 -1.95 16.57
CA MET A 120 4.32 -0.54 16.73
C MET A 120 3.10 0.40 16.64
N PHE A 121 2.18 0.14 15.70
CA PHE A 121 0.94 0.93 15.58
C PHE A 121 0.04 0.74 16.80
N VAL A 122 -0.12 -0.49 17.28
CA VAL A 122 -0.89 -0.80 18.49
C VAL A 122 -0.29 -0.05 19.69
N ALA A 123 1.03 -0.15 19.89
CA ALA A 123 1.72 0.52 20.99
C ALA A 123 1.59 2.06 20.91
N ARG A 124 1.75 2.65 19.73
CA ARG A 124 1.58 4.10 19.54
C ARG A 124 0.14 4.52 19.76
N SER A 125 -0.81 3.74 19.24
CA SER A 125 -2.24 4.07 19.35
C SER A 125 -2.76 3.99 20.79
N ALA A 126 -2.19 3.12 21.62
CA ALA A 126 -2.49 3.07 23.05
C ALA A 126 -2.11 4.36 23.79
N LYS A 127 -1.13 5.12 23.27
CA LYS A 127 -0.68 6.39 23.84
C LYS A 127 -1.37 7.60 23.22
N ASP A 128 -1.46 7.63 21.89
CA ASP A 128 -1.84 8.82 21.11
C ASP A 128 -3.29 8.74 20.57
N GLY A 129 -3.99 7.63 20.79
CA GLY A 129 -5.24 7.30 20.11
C GLY A 129 -5.01 6.84 18.66
N CYS A 130 -6.09 6.75 17.87
CA CYS A 130 -5.97 6.29 16.49
C CYS A 130 -5.05 7.20 15.66
N LEU A 131 -4.20 6.56 14.87
CA LEU A 131 -3.11 7.16 14.12
C LEU A 131 -3.61 7.79 12.82
N ASN A 132 -3.13 9.00 12.56
CA ASN A 132 -3.25 9.64 11.24
C ASN A 132 -2.20 9.09 10.26
N ALA A 133 -2.32 9.43 8.96
CA ALA A 133 -1.40 8.94 7.93
C ALA A 133 0.06 9.34 8.16
N VAL A 134 0.33 10.54 8.70
CA VAL A 134 1.69 11.01 8.98
C VAL A 134 2.32 10.23 10.13
N GLN A 135 1.57 9.94 11.19
CA GLN A 135 2.03 9.12 12.32
C GLN A 135 2.31 7.67 11.89
N GLN A 136 1.46 7.11 11.03
CA GLN A 136 1.69 5.78 10.43
C GLN A 136 2.99 5.77 9.62
N PHE A 137 3.21 6.79 8.79
CA PHE A 137 4.43 6.93 8.00
C PHE A 137 5.69 7.14 8.85
N ASP A 138 5.59 7.95 9.89
CA ASP A 138 6.65 8.23 10.86
C ASP A 138 7.14 6.94 11.54
N GLU A 139 6.24 6.07 12.00
CA GLU A 139 6.61 4.75 12.54
C GLU A 139 7.26 3.85 11.49
N ALA A 140 6.70 3.79 10.28
CA ALA A 140 7.25 2.98 9.21
C ALA A 140 8.65 3.46 8.78
N LEU A 141 8.89 4.77 8.74
CA LEU A 141 10.21 5.36 8.45
C LEU A 141 11.22 4.98 9.53
N ARG A 142 10.88 5.14 10.83
CA ARG A 142 11.78 4.71 11.92
C ARG A 142 12.14 3.24 11.79
N PHE A 143 11.16 2.40 11.50
CA PHE A 143 11.39 0.98 11.36
C PHE A 143 12.21 0.62 10.11
N ALA A 144 12.01 1.35 9.01
CA ALA A 144 12.74 1.18 7.77
C ALA A 144 14.15 1.79 7.76
N GLY A 145 14.57 2.46 8.85
CA GLY A 145 15.84 3.19 8.89
C GLY A 145 15.86 4.40 7.96
N ASP A 146 14.74 5.14 7.94
CA ASP A 146 14.51 6.32 7.09
C ASP A 146 14.53 6.05 5.57
N ASP A 147 14.45 4.78 5.17
CA ASP A 147 14.27 4.37 3.77
C ASP A 147 12.79 4.49 3.35
N ILE A 148 12.48 5.50 2.53
CA ILE A 148 11.11 5.76 2.03
C ILE A 148 10.55 4.57 1.27
N ARG A 149 11.37 3.95 0.40
CA ARG A 149 10.91 2.83 -0.43
C ARG A 149 10.49 1.68 0.46
N ARG A 150 11.32 1.32 1.45
CA ARG A 150 11.02 0.25 2.40
C ARG A 150 9.81 0.60 3.27
N ALA A 151 9.72 1.83 3.77
CA ALA A 151 8.58 2.28 4.58
C ALA A 151 7.25 2.19 3.81
N LEU A 152 7.20 2.68 2.57
CA LEU A 152 5.99 2.62 1.74
C LEU A 152 5.61 1.17 1.37
N MET A 153 6.58 0.32 1.05
CA MET A 153 6.33 -1.11 0.82
C MET A 153 5.77 -1.79 2.08
N LEU A 154 6.31 -1.47 3.26
CA LEU A 154 5.82 -2.00 4.54
C LEU A 154 4.38 -1.57 4.83
N LEU A 155 4.07 -0.28 4.68
CA LEU A 155 2.73 0.25 4.90
C LEU A 155 1.70 -0.34 3.94
N TRP A 156 2.06 -0.45 2.66
CA TRP A 156 1.24 -1.11 1.66
C TRP A 156 0.99 -2.58 2.00
N ALA A 157 2.02 -3.33 2.36
CA ALA A 157 1.90 -4.75 2.68
C ALA A 157 1.06 -4.95 3.96
N ALA A 158 1.36 -4.25 5.05
CA ALA A 158 0.64 -4.35 6.31
C ALA A 158 -0.84 -3.96 6.14
N SER A 159 -1.10 -2.82 5.49
CA SER A 159 -2.49 -2.37 5.29
C SER A 159 -3.29 -3.35 4.45
N ARG A 160 -2.73 -3.98 3.42
CA ARG A 160 -3.43 -4.99 2.63
C ARG A 160 -3.65 -6.30 3.38
N GLN A 161 -2.63 -6.76 4.09
CA GLN A 161 -2.71 -7.95 4.94
C GLN A 161 -3.87 -7.80 5.94
N TYR A 162 -3.83 -6.76 6.77
CA TYR A 162 -4.77 -6.60 7.88
C TYR A 162 -6.12 -5.98 7.46
N ALA A 163 -6.25 -5.37 6.29
CA ALA A 163 -7.55 -4.89 5.81
C ALA A 163 -8.38 -5.97 5.12
N ARG A 164 -7.74 -6.88 4.38
CA ARG A 164 -8.44 -7.83 3.51
C ARG A 164 -8.00 -9.28 3.65
N TRP A 165 -6.72 -9.52 3.93
CA TRP A 165 -6.13 -10.85 3.97
C TRP A 165 -6.22 -11.63 2.63
N LEU A 166 -6.18 -10.90 1.51
CA LEU A 166 -6.37 -11.41 0.13
C LEU A 166 -5.09 -11.40 -0.73
N ASP A 167 -3.93 -11.37 -0.09
CA ASP A 167 -2.62 -11.40 -0.76
C ASP A 167 -1.77 -12.59 -0.32
N SER A 168 -2.41 -13.71 0.03
CA SER A 168 -1.76 -14.93 0.52
C SER A 168 -0.65 -15.46 -0.40
N SER A 169 -0.70 -15.16 -1.70
CA SER A 169 0.32 -15.57 -2.66
C SER A 169 1.63 -14.76 -2.58
N ILE A 170 1.58 -13.52 -2.10
CA ILE A 170 2.76 -12.62 -2.00
C ILE A 170 3.09 -12.26 -0.54
N LEU A 171 2.08 -12.07 0.30
CA LEU A 171 2.17 -11.82 1.73
C LEU A 171 1.94 -13.13 2.48
N LEU A 172 2.98 -13.99 2.42
CA LEU A 172 3.00 -15.23 3.19
C LEU A 172 2.83 -14.87 4.67
N ASN A 173 1.98 -15.60 5.37
CA ASN A 173 1.73 -15.39 6.79
C ASN A 173 1.71 -16.72 7.53
N GLU A 174 1.95 -16.67 8.83
CA GLU A 174 2.09 -17.85 9.67
C GLU A 174 0.79 -18.19 10.42
N LEU A 175 -0.23 -17.32 10.34
CA LEU A 175 -1.51 -17.48 11.02
C LEU A 175 -2.43 -18.41 10.23
N THR A 176 -2.68 -19.59 10.78
CA THR A 176 -3.45 -20.64 10.13
C THR A 176 -4.93 -20.64 10.49
N THR A 177 -5.33 -20.01 11.60
CA THR A 177 -6.73 -20.02 12.04
C THR A 177 -7.48 -18.77 11.59
N LYS A 178 -8.80 -18.90 11.39
CA LYS A 178 -9.68 -17.77 11.09
C LYS A 178 -9.75 -16.78 12.26
N ASN A 179 -9.78 -17.27 13.49
CA ASN A 179 -9.96 -16.42 14.66
C ASN A 179 -8.74 -15.55 14.95
N ASP A 180 -7.53 -16.10 14.82
CA ASP A 180 -6.30 -15.32 15.00
C ASP A 180 -6.23 -14.21 13.95
N ARG A 181 -6.49 -14.53 12.67
CA ARG A 181 -6.54 -13.53 11.61
C ARG A 181 -7.57 -12.44 11.87
N LEU A 182 -8.79 -12.80 12.30
CA LEU A 182 -9.82 -11.80 12.66
C LEU A 182 -9.39 -10.93 13.84
N HIS A 183 -8.74 -11.50 14.85
CA HIS A 183 -8.22 -10.75 15.98
C HIS A 183 -7.21 -9.68 15.52
N GLU A 184 -6.22 -10.09 14.72
CA GLU A 184 -5.21 -9.18 14.15
C GLU A 184 -5.83 -8.07 13.28
N MET A 185 -6.81 -8.41 12.46
CA MET A 185 -7.53 -7.43 11.64
C MET A 185 -8.27 -6.39 12.51
N GLN A 186 -8.85 -6.81 13.64
CA GLN A 186 -9.53 -5.90 14.57
C GLN A 186 -8.55 -5.02 15.33
N GLU A 187 -7.43 -5.58 15.82
CA GLU A 187 -6.40 -4.79 16.48
C GLU A 187 -5.85 -3.71 15.55
N TRP A 188 -5.48 -4.09 14.31
CA TRP A 188 -5.04 -3.15 13.29
C TRP A 188 -6.07 -2.05 13.05
N ARG A 189 -7.34 -2.43 12.80
CA ARG A 189 -8.42 -1.47 12.56
C ARG A 189 -8.55 -0.44 13.68
N CYS A 190 -8.43 -0.87 14.94
CA CYS A 190 -8.53 0.01 16.10
C CYS A 190 -7.42 1.08 16.17
N THR A 191 -6.29 0.85 15.49
CA THR A 191 -5.21 1.83 15.41
C THR A 191 -5.48 2.95 14.40
N LEU A 192 -6.48 2.82 13.53
CA LEU A 192 -6.61 3.67 12.33
C LEU A 192 -7.70 4.73 12.47
N ARG A 193 -7.40 5.96 12.03
CA ARG A 193 -8.41 6.99 11.80
C ARG A 193 -9.23 6.72 10.55
N ALA A 194 -10.49 7.16 10.55
CA ALA A 194 -11.38 7.07 9.39
C ALA A 194 -11.15 8.23 8.40
N TYR A 195 -11.30 7.97 7.11
CA TYR A 195 -11.20 9.01 6.06
C TYR A 195 -12.55 9.69 5.77
N LYS A 196 -13.65 9.14 6.28
CA LYS A 196 -15.02 9.61 6.05
C LYS A 196 -15.89 9.56 7.30
N THR A 197 -16.87 10.44 7.34
CA THR A 197 -17.90 10.47 8.38
C THR A 197 -19.06 9.55 8.00
N ILE A 198 -19.88 9.17 8.98
CA ILE A 198 -21.10 8.36 8.77
C ILE A 198 -22.06 9.05 7.79
N ASP A 199 -22.15 10.38 7.85
CA ASP A 199 -22.99 11.19 6.94
C ASP A 199 -22.55 11.09 5.47
N ARG A 200 -21.29 10.66 5.22
CA ARG A 200 -20.74 10.39 3.88
C ARG A 200 -20.71 8.89 3.55
N GLY A 201 -21.40 8.06 4.33
CA GLY A 201 -21.44 6.60 4.22
C GLY A 201 -20.72 5.90 5.38
N PRO A 202 -20.82 4.56 5.48
CA PRO A 202 -20.21 3.81 6.57
C PRO A 202 -18.68 3.93 6.54
N GLN A 203 -18.05 3.84 7.71
CA GLN A 203 -16.60 3.91 7.86
C GLN A 203 -15.95 2.54 7.64
N ASP A 204 -14.95 2.47 6.77
CA ASP A 204 -14.07 1.31 6.61
C ASP A 204 -12.59 1.74 6.75
N PRO A 205 -12.13 2.17 7.95
CA PRO A 205 -10.76 2.60 8.19
C PRO A 205 -9.70 1.64 7.64
N ALA A 206 -9.88 0.32 7.83
CA ALA A 206 -8.93 -0.66 7.34
C ALA A 206 -8.88 -0.68 5.81
N GLY A 207 -10.05 -0.70 5.16
CA GLY A 207 -10.19 -0.57 3.71
C GLY A 207 -9.58 0.72 3.17
N ASP A 208 -9.99 1.85 3.72
CA ASP A 208 -9.54 3.17 3.32
C ASP A 208 -8.02 3.31 3.47
N THR A 209 -7.43 2.82 4.56
CA THR A 209 -5.98 2.86 4.79
C THR A 209 -5.20 2.07 3.73
N TYR A 210 -5.65 0.89 3.28
CA TYR A 210 -4.93 0.20 2.20
C TYR A 210 -5.05 0.91 0.86
N TYR A 211 -6.19 1.56 0.55
CA TYR A 211 -6.30 2.39 -0.65
C TYR A 211 -5.34 3.58 -0.57
N MET A 212 -5.27 4.26 0.57
CA MET A 212 -4.36 5.38 0.77
C MET A 212 -2.89 4.97 0.53
N TRP A 213 -2.42 3.89 1.16
CA TRP A 213 -1.04 3.43 0.98
C TRP A 213 -0.77 2.84 -0.41
N THR A 214 -1.76 2.20 -1.03
CA THR A 214 -1.66 1.74 -2.43
C THR A 214 -1.43 2.92 -3.38
N HIS A 215 -2.17 4.01 -3.22
CA HIS A 215 -2.03 5.20 -4.05
C HIS A 215 -0.72 5.97 -3.76
N ALA A 216 -0.31 6.10 -2.50
CA ALA A 216 0.96 6.70 -2.14
C ALA A 216 2.16 5.93 -2.74
N LEU A 217 2.15 4.61 -2.62
CA LEU A 217 3.18 3.74 -3.20
C LEU A 217 3.14 3.77 -4.74
N ALA A 218 1.96 3.76 -5.37
CA ALA A 218 1.85 3.86 -6.82
C ALA A 218 2.48 5.17 -7.35
N HIS A 219 2.23 6.28 -6.66
CA HIS A 219 2.78 7.58 -7.01
C HIS A 219 4.31 7.56 -6.91
N TYR A 220 4.85 7.12 -5.76
CA TYR A 220 6.29 7.01 -5.55
C TYR A 220 6.96 6.06 -6.55
N ALA A 221 6.34 4.91 -6.82
CA ALA A 221 6.89 3.91 -7.73
C ALA A 221 7.02 4.40 -9.18
N TRP A 222 6.02 5.14 -9.67
CA TRP A 222 6.04 5.60 -11.06
C TRP A 222 6.78 6.91 -11.28
N TYR A 223 6.91 7.76 -10.26
CA TYR A 223 7.65 9.00 -10.36
C TYR A 223 9.12 8.89 -9.92
N GLU A 224 9.45 8.12 -8.89
CA GLU A 224 10.83 7.97 -8.40
C GLU A 224 11.45 6.63 -8.76
N MET A 225 10.73 5.52 -8.53
CA MET A 225 11.33 4.19 -8.72
C MET A 225 11.39 3.78 -10.21
N ALA A 226 10.73 4.50 -11.11
CA ALA A 226 10.72 4.16 -12.53
C ALA A 226 11.93 4.76 -13.26
N ALA A 227 12.62 3.94 -14.06
CA ALA A 227 13.77 4.40 -14.83
C ALA A 227 13.38 5.47 -15.86
N GLY A 228 13.69 6.73 -15.53
CA GLY A 228 13.55 7.90 -16.38
C GLY A 228 12.14 8.50 -16.45
N ASN A 229 12.07 9.79 -16.78
CA ASN A 229 10.82 10.50 -17.05
C ASN A 229 10.34 10.17 -18.48
N SER A 230 9.53 9.12 -18.63
CA SER A 230 8.96 8.73 -19.92
C SER A 230 7.46 9.02 -19.98
N LEU A 231 6.94 9.27 -21.20
CA LEU A 231 5.49 9.42 -21.43
C LEU A 231 4.69 8.24 -20.87
N PHE A 232 5.25 7.03 -20.94
CA PHE A 232 4.63 5.82 -20.40
C PHE A 232 4.51 5.87 -18.86
N ASN A 233 5.58 6.25 -18.16
CA ASN A 233 5.56 6.34 -16.70
C ASN A 233 4.58 7.42 -16.23
N ASN A 234 4.51 8.56 -16.92
CA ASN A 234 3.54 9.62 -16.64
C ASN A 234 2.09 9.16 -16.88
N ALA A 235 1.84 8.42 -17.97
CA ALA A 235 0.53 7.85 -18.24
C ALA A 235 0.14 6.82 -17.19
N ALA A 236 1.05 5.92 -16.80
CA ALA A 236 0.82 4.92 -15.76
C ALA A 236 0.52 5.58 -14.40
N ALA A 237 1.29 6.60 -14.02
CA ALA A 237 1.04 7.36 -12.80
C ALA A 237 -0.35 8.01 -12.80
N LYS A 238 -0.78 8.57 -13.93
CA LYS A 238 -2.14 9.14 -14.07
C LYS A 238 -3.24 8.09 -14.03
N ILE A 239 -3.01 6.90 -14.59
CA ILE A 239 -3.95 5.78 -14.47
C ILE A 239 -4.12 5.40 -13.00
N PHE A 240 -3.03 5.28 -12.23
CA PHE A 240 -3.13 5.00 -10.80
C PHE A 240 -3.79 6.14 -10.03
N TRP A 241 -3.46 7.40 -10.35
CA TRP A 241 -4.08 8.58 -9.72
C TRP A 241 -5.61 8.53 -9.80
N HIS A 242 -6.15 8.24 -10.99
CA HIS A 242 -7.59 8.17 -11.25
C HIS A 242 -8.18 6.77 -11.08
N GLY A 243 -7.37 5.76 -10.74
CA GLY A 243 -7.73 4.35 -10.82
C GLY A 243 -8.96 4.01 -9.97
N THR A 244 -9.01 4.50 -8.73
CA THR A 244 -10.16 4.26 -7.83
C THR A 244 -11.45 4.90 -8.34
N GLU A 245 -11.38 6.07 -9.00
CA GLU A 245 -12.54 6.70 -9.64
C GLU A 245 -13.02 5.90 -10.84
N MET A 246 -12.09 5.45 -11.69
CA MET A 246 -12.39 4.59 -12.83
C MET A 246 -13.04 3.27 -12.40
N MET A 247 -12.51 2.64 -11.34
CA MET A 247 -13.04 1.41 -10.77
C MET A 247 -14.45 1.56 -10.22
N HIS A 248 -14.73 2.64 -9.46
CA HIS A 248 -16.09 2.94 -9.00
C HIS A 248 -17.05 3.25 -10.15
N GLY A 249 -16.59 3.97 -11.17
CA GLY A 249 -17.41 4.37 -12.32
C GLY A 249 -17.74 3.22 -13.28
N ILE A 250 -16.87 2.20 -13.39
CA ILE A 250 -16.97 1.15 -14.40
C ILE A 250 -17.25 -0.21 -13.76
N VAL A 251 -16.40 -0.65 -12.84
CA VAL A 251 -16.40 -2.02 -12.32
C VAL A 251 -17.48 -2.22 -11.26
N HIS A 252 -17.66 -1.28 -10.34
CA HIS A 252 -18.68 -1.43 -9.30
C HIS A 252 -20.12 -1.30 -9.79
N ARG A 253 -20.32 -0.87 -11.05
CA ARG A 253 -21.61 -0.99 -11.74
C ARG A 253 -21.92 -2.43 -12.19
N LEU A 254 -20.88 -3.25 -12.36
CA LEU A 254 -20.98 -4.64 -12.82
C LEU A 254 -20.89 -5.63 -11.65
N ASN A 255 -20.06 -5.34 -10.64
CA ASN A 255 -19.85 -6.16 -9.45
C ASN A 255 -20.04 -5.33 -8.18
N ARG A 256 -21.04 -5.68 -7.36
CA ARG A 256 -21.24 -5.02 -6.06
C ARG A 256 -20.05 -5.24 -5.14
N GLN A 257 -19.67 -4.21 -4.38
CA GLN A 257 -18.65 -4.32 -3.34
C GLN A 257 -19.14 -5.21 -2.19
N SER A 258 -18.21 -5.96 -1.58
CA SER A 258 -18.49 -6.79 -0.40
C SER A 258 -18.67 -5.96 0.87
N VAL A 259 -18.00 -4.80 0.96
CA VAL A 259 -18.15 -3.78 1.99
C VAL A 259 -18.53 -2.49 1.28
N ASP A 260 -19.68 -1.92 1.64
CA ASP A 260 -20.26 -0.76 0.95
C ASP A 260 -19.50 0.52 1.32
N SER A 261 -18.38 0.78 0.65
CA SER A 261 -17.45 1.83 1.02
C SER A 261 -16.87 2.54 -0.20
N ASP A 262 -17.19 3.83 -0.33
CA ASP A 262 -16.52 4.70 -1.30
C ASP A 262 -15.11 5.09 -0.83
N HIS A 263 -14.11 4.43 -1.41
CA HIS A 263 -12.70 4.61 -1.07
C HIS A 263 -12.03 5.79 -1.82
N ARG A 264 -12.77 6.56 -2.63
CA ARG A 264 -12.21 7.68 -3.41
C ARG A 264 -11.56 8.76 -2.54
N ILE A 265 -12.11 9.02 -1.35
CA ILE A 265 -11.52 9.98 -0.41
C ILE A 265 -10.14 9.50 0.04
N ALA A 266 -10.01 8.23 0.44
CA ALA A 266 -8.73 7.69 0.89
C ALA A 266 -7.68 7.63 -0.23
N ALA A 267 -8.11 7.27 -1.45
CA ALA A 267 -7.26 7.33 -2.64
C ALA A 267 -6.73 8.75 -2.90
N CYS A 268 -7.57 9.78 -2.71
CA CYS A 268 -7.18 11.18 -2.83
C CYS A 268 -6.08 11.57 -1.82
N TYR A 269 -6.22 11.15 -0.55
CA TYR A 269 -5.16 11.33 0.47
C TYR A 269 -3.85 10.67 0.02
N GLY A 270 -3.93 9.42 -0.46
CA GLY A 270 -2.75 8.67 -0.91
C GLY A 270 -2.01 9.34 -2.07
N ASN A 271 -2.76 9.86 -3.04
CA ASN A 271 -2.23 10.59 -4.19
C ASN A 271 -1.43 11.84 -3.75
N TYR A 272 -2.02 12.70 -2.90
CA TYR A 272 -1.34 13.90 -2.41
C TYR A 272 -0.13 13.57 -1.51
N PHE A 273 -0.26 12.55 -0.65
CA PHE A 273 0.84 12.10 0.21
C PHE A 273 2.03 11.61 -0.61
N GLY A 274 1.77 10.77 -1.62
CA GLY A 274 2.79 10.29 -2.54
C GLY A 274 3.42 11.40 -3.37
N GLU A 275 2.65 12.40 -3.80
CA GLU A 275 3.17 13.58 -4.51
C GLU A 275 4.13 14.40 -3.63
N ALA A 276 3.79 14.61 -2.36
CA ALA A 276 4.64 15.31 -1.41
C ALA A 276 6.00 14.62 -1.22
N ILE A 277 5.98 13.29 -1.02
CA ILE A 277 7.19 12.48 -0.87
C ILE A 277 8.08 12.61 -2.11
N VAL A 278 7.50 12.44 -3.31
CA VAL A 278 8.21 12.56 -4.59
C VAL A 278 8.84 13.95 -4.73
N ALA A 279 8.10 15.00 -4.38
CA ALA A 279 8.60 16.37 -4.45
C ALA A 279 9.79 16.59 -3.51
N HIS A 280 9.72 16.11 -2.27
CA HIS A 280 10.80 16.19 -1.30
C HIS A 280 12.07 15.49 -1.78
N VAL A 281 11.96 14.21 -2.17
CA VAL A 281 13.08 13.41 -2.67
C VAL A 281 13.76 14.07 -3.87
N ARG A 282 12.98 14.60 -4.83
CA ARG A 282 13.53 15.31 -6.00
C ARG A 282 14.20 16.64 -5.67
N LEU A 283 13.76 17.34 -4.63
CA LEU A 283 14.39 18.59 -4.18
C LEU A 283 15.77 18.31 -3.59
N GLU A 284 15.92 17.25 -2.80
CA GLU A 284 17.22 16.83 -2.26
C GLU A 284 18.20 16.45 -3.38
N TYR A 285 17.75 15.69 -4.39
CA TYR A 285 18.60 15.35 -5.54
C TYR A 285 19.05 16.58 -6.36
N LYS A 286 18.24 17.64 -6.43
CA LYS A 286 18.61 18.88 -7.14
C LYS A 286 19.50 19.81 -6.30
N GLY A 287 19.49 19.68 -4.98
CA GLY A 287 20.34 20.45 -4.05
C GLY A 287 21.76 19.87 -3.87
N GLY A 288 22.01 18.63 -4.30
CA GLY A 288 23.26 17.89 -4.09
C GLY A 288 24.48 18.34 -4.92
N PHE A 289 24.45 19.49 -5.59
CA PHE A 289 25.63 20.06 -6.30
C PHE A 289 26.32 21.21 -5.55
N LEU A 290 25.88 21.53 -4.33
CA LEU A 290 26.52 22.54 -3.47
C LEU A 290 26.56 22.08 -2.00
N ARG A 291 27.34 21.03 -1.72
CA ARG A 291 28.02 20.85 -0.43
C ARG A 291 29.42 20.32 -0.66
#